data_AF-A0A9N9X0J9-F1
#
_entry.id   AF-A0A9N9X0J9-F1
#
_cell.length_a   1.000
_cell.length_b   1.000
_cell.length_c   1.000
_cell.angle_alpha   90.00
_cell.angle_beta   90.00
_cell.angle_gamma   90.00
#
_symmetry.space_group_name_H-M   'P 1'
#
loop_
_entity.id
_entity.type
_entity.pdbx_description
1 polymer ?
#
loop_
_entity_poly.entity_id
_entity_poly.type
_entity_poly.pdbx_seq_one_letter_code
_entity_poly.pdbx_strand_id
1 'polypeptide(L)'
;MQQQSDQPTKGSLYPALQRARLQLSIWTSSHIPRRELLNPTDFGWLSDGAGQLIPVFCTENCAPPGILNLVRCGCRKNKCDTEHFKCVTNKSPCTEM
;
A
#
# COMPACT_ATOMS: atom_id res chain seq x y z
N MET A 1 -21.13 14.02 -9.44
CA MET A 1 -19.96 13.64 -8.62
C MET A 1 -18.73 14.27 -9.24
N GLN A 2 -18.16 15.29 -8.62
CA GLN A 2 -16.95 15.91 -9.14
C GLN A 2 -15.77 14.98 -8.83
N GLN A 3 -15.10 14.46 -9.86
CA GLN A 3 -13.81 13.79 -9.70
C GLN A 3 -12.79 14.86 -9.34
N GLN A 4 -12.44 14.91 -8.06
CA GLN A 4 -11.33 15.71 -7.60
C GLN A 4 -10.05 15.04 -8.12
N SER A 5 -9.21 15.80 -8.84
CA SER A 5 -7.89 15.35 -9.28
C SER A 5 -6.99 15.26 -8.04
N ASP A 6 -7.08 14.16 -7.31
CA ASP A 6 -6.23 13.90 -6.15
C ASP A 6 -4.79 13.72 -6.63
N GLN A 7 -3.98 14.75 -6.41
CA GLN A 7 -2.53 14.63 -6.59
C GLN A 7 -2.01 13.52 -5.66
N PRO A 8 -1.08 12.68 -6.13
CA PRO A 8 -0.55 11.60 -5.31
C PRO A 8 0.09 12.18 -4.04
N THR A 9 -0.23 11.56 -2.89
CA THR A 9 0.40 11.90 -1.61
C THR A 9 1.91 11.67 -1.69
N LYS A 10 2.69 12.36 -0.85
CA LYS A 10 4.14 12.12 -0.77
C LYS A 10 4.45 10.64 -0.49
N GLY A 11 3.65 10.01 0.38
CA GLY A 11 3.74 8.59 0.68
C GLY A 11 3.54 7.64 -0.50
N SER A 12 2.79 8.04 -1.54
CA SER A 12 2.61 7.23 -2.77
C SER A 12 3.56 7.63 -3.89
N LEU A 13 3.91 8.92 -4.00
CA LEU A 13 4.79 9.44 -5.02
C LEU A 13 6.23 8.94 -4.86
N TYR A 14 6.76 8.94 -3.63
CA TYR A 14 8.16 8.57 -3.40
C TYR A 14 8.47 7.12 -3.81
N PRO A 15 7.71 6.09 -3.38
CA PRO A 15 7.93 4.72 -3.84
C PRO A 15 7.79 4.56 -5.36
N ALA A 16 6.82 5.24 -5.97
CA ALA A 16 6.62 5.19 -7.43
C ALA A 16 7.84 5.76 -8.18
N LEU A 17 8.39 6.87 -7.71
CA LEU A 17 9.60 7.46 -8.28
C LEU A 17 10.80 6.51 -8.13
N GLN A 18 10.96 5.86 -6.98
CA GLN A 18 12.07 4.91 -6.81
C GLN A 18 11.97 3.72 -7.76
N ARG A 19 10.77 3.17 -7.99
CA ARG A 19 10.58 2.10 -8.98
C ARG A 19 10.94 2.56 -10.40
N ALA A 20 10.53 3.77 -10.78
CA ALA A 20 10.89 4.33 -12.08
C ALA A 20 12.41 4.52 -12.20
N ARG A 21 13.10 4.97 -11.14
CA ARG A 21 14.56 5.10 -11.11
C ARG A 21 15.26 3.76 -11.31
N LEU A 22 14.79 2.69 -10.67
CA LEU A 22 15.31 1.34 -10.86
C LEU A 22 15.16 0.89 -12.32
N GLN A 23 13.96 1.06 -12.89
CA GLN A 23 13.70 0.71 -14.30
C GLN A 23 14.60 1.48 -15.26
N LEU A 24 14.73 2.79 -15.05
CA LEU A 24 15.62 3.62 -15.86
C LEU A 24 17.07 3.15 -15.75
N SER A 25 17.58 2.89 -14.55
CA SER A 25 18.94 2.36 -14.34
C SER A 25 19.17 1.03 -15.06
N ILE A 26 18.15 0.18 -15.12
CA ILE A 26 18.17 -1.08 -15.89
C ILE A 26 18.18 -0.77 -17.39
N TRP A 27 17.38 0.15 -17.89
CA TRP A 27 17.31 0.41 -19.32
C TRP A 27 18.55 1.10 -19.86
N THR A 28 19.08 2.10 -19.14
CA THR A 28 20.27 2.85 -19.55
C THR A 28 21.51 1.95 -19.61
N SER A 29 21.57 0.93 -18.75
CA SER A 29 22.70 0.02 -18.65
C SER A 29 22.44 -1.33 -19.33
N SER A 30 21.49 -1.40 -20.27
CA SER A 30 21.13 -2.65 -20.97
C SER A 30 22.22 -3.14 -21.92
N HIS A 31 23.05 -2.23 -22.42
CA HIS A 31 24.17 -2.52 -23.32
C HIS A 31 25.41 -3.09 -22.61
N ILE A 32 25.44 -3.08 -21.27
CA ILE A 32 26.59 -3.56 -20.48
C ILE A 32 26.39 -5.05 -20.17
N PRO A 33 27.24 -5.98 -20.66
CA PRO A 33 27.00 -7.42 -20.57
C PRO A 33 26.94 -7.99 -19.15
N ARG A 34 27.78 -7.46 -18.25
CA ARG A 34 27.79 -7.81 -16.83
C ARG A 34 27.69 -6.53 -16.03
N ARG A 35 26.49 -6.23 -15.58
CA ARG A 35 26.22 -5.08 -14.72
C ARG A 35 25.85 -5.56 -13.32
N GLU A 36 26.16 -4.71 -12.36
CA GLU A 36 25.60 -4.83 -11.02
C GLU A 36 24.14 -4.35 -11.04
N LEU A 37 23.24 -5.19 -10.54
CA LEU A 37 21.83 -4.83 -10.42
C LEU A 37 21.60 -4.19 -9.06
N LEU A 38 20.95 -3.02 -9.07
CA LEU A 38 20.46 -2.39 -7.86
C LEU A 38 19.42 -3.30 -7.19
N ASN A 39 19.45 -3.39 -5.87
CA ASN A 39 18.53 -4.23 -5.12
C ASN A 39 17.10 -3.62 -5.15
N PRO A 40 16.09 -4.31 -5.71
CA PRO A 40 14.74 -3.77 -5.82
C PRO A 40 14.12 -3.30 -4.50
N THR A 41 14.49 -3.90 -3.36
CA THR A 41 13.94 -3.52 -2.05
C THR A 41 14.30 -2.09 -1.63
N ASP A 42 15.41 -1.58 -2.15
CA ASP A 42 15.83 -0.19 -1.92
C ASP A 42 15.05 0.80 -2.81
N PHE A 43 14.28 0.27 -3.77
CA PHE A 43 13.62 1.05 -4.82
C PHE A 43 12.10 0.88 -4.85
N GLY A 44 11.46 0.77 -3.68
CA GLY A 44 9.99 0.77 -3.57
C GLY A 44 9.34 -0.56 -3.95
N TRP A 45 10.07 -1.66 -3.79
CA TRP A 45 9.56 -3.03 -3.82
C TRP A 45 9.74 -3.71 -2.46
N LEU A 46 8.90 -4.70 -2.16
CA LEU A 46 9.04 -5.62 -1.05
C LEU A 46 9.32 -7.01 -1.61
N SER A 47 10.14 -7.79 -0.91
CA SER A 47 10.26 -9.22 -1.16
C SER A 47 9.24 -9.95 -0.30
N ASP A 48 8.46 -10.86 -0.88
CA ASP A 48 7.53 -11.71 -0.15
C ASP A 48 8.21 -12.88 0.58
N GLY A 49 9.54 -12.99 0.49
CA GLY A 49 10.33 -14.10 1.03
C GLY A 49 10.33 -15.36 0.15
N ALA A 50 9.40 -15.49 -0.79
CA ALA A 50 9.34 -16.55 -1.81
C ALA A 50 10.01 -16.13 -3.13
N GLY A 51 10.54 -14.90 -3.19
CA GLY A 51 11.25 -14.36 -4.35
C GLY A 51 10.38 -13.50 -5.26
N GLN A 52 9.11 -13.25 -4.91
CA GLN A 52 8.28 -12.30 -5.65
C GLN A 52 8.50 -10.88 -5.13
N LEU A 53 8.45 -9.93 -6.06
CA LEU A 53 8.54 -8.51 -5.76
C LEU A 53 7.14 -7.89 -5.78
N ILE A 54 6.74 -7.31 -4.66
CA ILE A 54 5.47 -6.61 -4.48
C ILE A 54 5.74 -5.10 -4.43
N PRO A 55 5.08 -4.28 -5.26
CA PRO A 55 5.33 -2.85 -5.25
C PRO A 55 4.80 -2.20 -3.97
N VAL A 56 5.59 -1.30 -3.37
CA VAL A 56 5.14 -0.45 -2.26
C VAL A 56 4.25 0.65 -2.83
N PHE A 57 2.94 0.57 -2.63
CA PHE A 57 2.01 1.57 -3.17
C PHE A 57 2.01 2.88 -2.39
N CYS A 58 2.05 2.80 -1.06
CA CYS A 58 2.06 3.95 -0.17
C CYS A 58 2.82 3.61 1.11
N THR A 59 3.64 4.53 1.61
CA THR A 59 4.31 4.38 2.93
C THR A 59 3.50 4.98 4.07
N GLU A 60 2.45 5.73 3.74
CA GLU A 60 1.55 6.35 4.72
C GLU A 60 0.32 5.47 4.92
N ASN A 61 -0.20 5.47 6.15
CA ASN A 61 -1.47 4.84 6.46
C ASN A 61 -2.59 5.50 5.63
N CYS A 62 -3.59 4.71 5.22
CA CYS A 62 -4.75 5.21 4.47
C CYS A 62 -5.49 6.37 5.17
N ALA A 63 -5.36 6.48 6.50
CA ALA A 63 -5.84 7.60 7.28
C ALA A 63 -4.99 7.78 8.56
N PRO A 64 -5.06 8.96 9.21
CA PRO A 64 -4.46 9.17 10.53
C PRO A 64 -4.98 8.15 11.56
N PRO A 65 -4.14 7.69 12.50
CA PRO A 65 -4.51 6.66 13.48
C PRO A 65 -5.78 6.98 14.29
N GLY A 66 -5.98 8.26 14.65
CA GLY A 66 -7.16 8.70 15.39
C GLY A 66 -8.48 8.50 14.63
N ILE A 67 -8.46 8.57 13.30
CA ILE A 67 -9.65 8.38 12.45
C ILE A 67 -9.84 6.89 12.13
N LEU A 68 -8.76 6.10 12.06
CA LEU A 68 -8.88 4.65 11.87
C LEU A 68 -9.71 3.99 13.00
N ASN A 69 -9.62 4.52 14.22
CA ASN A 69 -10.44 4.09 15.35
C ASN A 69 -11.92 4.50 15.26
N LEU A 70 -12.26 5.42 14.35
CA LEU A 70 -13.65 5.85 14.11
C LEU A 70 -14.32 5.04 13.00
N VAL A 71 -13.62 4.07 12.40
CA VAL A 71 -14.18 3.23 11.34
C VAL A 71 -15.28 2.35 11.93
N ARG A 72 -16.53 2.69 11.60
CA ARG A 72 -17.70 1.91 12.01
C ARG A 72 -17.91 0.74 11.07
N CYS A 73 -18.15 -0.45 11.63
CA CYS A 73 -18.85 -1.48 10.87
C CYS A 73 -20.31 -1.03 10.72
N GLY A 74 -20.93 -1.24 9.56
CA GLY A 74 -22.35 -0.87 9.31
C GLY A 74 -23.36 -1.69 10.13
N CYS A 75 -22.93 -2.27 11.25
CA CYS A 75 -23.68 -3.16 12.09
C CYS A 75 -24.72 -2.38 12.89
N ARG A 76 -25.91 -2.96 13.06
CA ARG A 76 -26.92 -2.40 13.96
C ARG A 76 -26.73 -3.00 15.35
N LYS A 77 -26.50 -2.15 16.36
CA LYS A 77 -26.58 -2.49 17.80
C LYS A 77 -25.86 -3.80 18.18
N ASN A 78 -24.52 -3.83 18.07
CA ASN A 78 -23.64 -4.90 18.56
C ASN A 78 -23.90 -6.33 18.03
N LYS A 79 -24.71 -6.48 16.97
CA LYS A 79 -24.93 -7.77 16.30
C LYS A 79 -24.06 -7.85 15.05
N CYS A 80 -22.81 -8.22 15.26
CA CYS A 80 -21.78 -8.34 14.24
C CYS A 80 -21.51 -9.82 13.97
N ASP A 81 -22.54 -10.54 13.55
CA ASP A 81 -22.54 -12.01 13.60
C ASP A 81 -22.43 -12.62 12.20
N THR A 82 -22.36 -11.78 11.16
CA THR A 82 -22.42 -12.16 9.76
C THR A 82 -21.19 -11.65 9.03
N GLU A 83 -20.62 -12.47 8.14
CA GLU A 83 -19.48 -12.12 7.27
C GLU A 83 -19.74 -10.90 6.37
N HIS A 84 -20.99 -10.48 6.24
CA HIS A 84 -21.38 -9.26 5.54
C HIS A 84 -20.78 -7.98 6.17
N PHE A 85 -20.50 -7.99 7.47
CA PHE A 85 -19.95 -6.84 8.16
C PHE A 85 -18.43 -6.81 8.11
N LYS A 86 -17.88 -5.66 7.70
CA LYS A 86 -16.44 -5.45 7.56
C LYS A 86 -15.63 -5.74 8.83
N CYS A 87 -16.20 -5.59 10.03
CA CYS A 87 -15.51 -5.95 11.27
C CYS A 87 -15.23 -7.45 11.39
N VAL A 88 -16.17 -8.30 10.93
CA VAL A 88 -16.04 -9.76 10.93
C VAL A 88 -15.01 -10.17 9.89
N THR A 89 -15.10 -9.63 8.66
CA THR A 89 -14.15 -9.91 7.57
C THR A 89 -12.73 -9.49 7.94
N ASN A 90 -12.56 -8.32 8.55
CA ASN A 90 -11.26 -7.77 8.92
C ASN A 90 -10.74 -8.25 10.28
N LYS A 91 -11.48 -9.14 10.97
CA LYS A 91 -11.15 -9.65 12.31
C LYS A 91 -10.84 -8.55 13.33
N SER A 92 -11.47 -7.38 13.20
CA SER A 92 -11.28 -6.26 14.12
C SER A 92 -12.29 -6.36 15.28
N PRO A 93 -11.89 -6.11 16.53
CA PRO A 93 -12.81 -6.12 17.66
C PRO A 93 -13.90 -5.06 17.48
N CYS A 94 -15.14 -5.43 17.77
CA CYS A 94 -16.22 -4.45 17.83
C CYS A 94 -15.98 -3.56 19.04
N THR A 95 -15.78 -2.26 18.79
CA THR A 95 -15.67 -1.25 19.84
C THR A 95 -17.06 -0.65 20.08
N GLU A 96 -17.45 -0.53 21.35
CA GLU A 96 -18.68 0.17 21.71
C GLU A 96 -18.56 1.65 21.33
N MET A 97 -19.54 2.13 20.57
CA MET A 97 -19.91 3.54 20.49
C MET A 97 -21.37 3.69 20.92
#